data_AF-A0A4V1L1Y1-F1
#
_entry.id   AF-A0A4V1L1Y1-F1
#
_cell.length_a   1.000
_cell.length_b   1.000
_cell.length_c   1.000
_cell.angle_alpha   90.00
_cell.angle_beta   90.00
_cell.angle_gamma   90.00
#
_symmetry.space_group_name_H-M   'P 1'
#
loop_
_entity.id
_entity.type
_entity.pdbx_description
1 polymer ?
#
loop_
_entity_poly.entity_id
_entity_poly.type
_entity_poly.pdbx_seq_one_letter_code
_entity_poly.pdbx_strand_id
1 'polypeptide(L)'
;MLAAVLSATCAAAPALAEITPRGQRTANDIKYGDWKKLCFKAAGAPLLCRTTISGTYETGQMAVRIDLIEREKDGNARMQIFVPVGMYLRTPAKLKVDTGQYHPIPYNWCLSNSCIAGDVASSKLVKEMETGKTLTLEVVDSNLLSLTTSLPLAQFRATHQGPPAQTLEQDIDE
;
A
#
# COMPACT_ATOMS: atom_id res chain seq x y z
N MET A 1 -34.11 -52.20 -21.18
CA MET A 1 -33.19 -51.04 -21.22
C MET A 1 -32.99 -50.55 -19.79
N LEU A 2 -31.86 -50.87 -19.15
CA LEU A 2 -31.51 -50.35 -17.82
C LEU A 2 -30.75 -49.02 -18.00
N ALA A 3 -31.29 -47.93 -17.46
CA ALA A 3 -30.59 -46.64 -17.40
C ALA A 3 -29.80 -46.56 -16.10
N ALA A 4 -28.46 -46.52 -16.21
CA ALA A 4 -27.56 -46.26 -15.09
C ALA A 4 -27.51 -44.76 -14.80
N VAL A 5 -27.81 -44.37 -13.55
CA VAL A 5 -27.70 -42.99 -13.07
C VAL A 5 -26.28 -42.79 -12.55
N LEU A 6 -25.45 -42.02 -13.26
CA LEU A 6 -24.12 -41.63 -12.78
C LEU A 6 -24.26 -40.60 -11.65
N SER A 7 -23.78 -40.95 -10.47
CA SER A 7 -23.63 -40.00 -9.35
C SER A 7 -22.37 -39.16 -9.57
N ALA A 8 -22.54 -37.85 -9.72
CA ALA A 8 -21.43 -36.90 -9.77
C ALA A 8 -20.96 -36.56 -8.36
N THR A 9 -19.75 -36.97 -8.00
CA THR A 9 -19.06 -36.48 -6.79
C THR A 9 -18.46 -35.10 -7.06
N CYS A 10 -18.95 -34.06 -6.38
CA CYS A 10 -18.27 -32.77 -6.32
C CYS A 10 -16.93 -32.93 -5.59
N ALA A 11 -15.82 -32.82 -6.31
CA ALA A 11 -14.51 -32.68 -5.70
C ALA A 11 -14.39 -31.27 -5.10
N ALA A 12 -14.31 -31.17 -3.77
CA ALA A 12 -13.99 -29.91 -3.11
C ALA A 12 -12.54 -29.52 -3.45
N ALA A 13 -12.35 -28.33 -4.02
CA ALA A 13 -11.03 -27.79 -4.27
C ALA A 13 -10.28 -27.62 -2.93
N PRO A 14 -8.97 -27.92 -2.86
CA PRO A 14 -8.20 -27.74 -1.64
C PRO A 14 -8.14 -26.24 -1.31
N ALA A 15 -8.65 -25.85 -0.15
CA ALA A 15 -8.38 -24.55 0.44
C ALA A 15 -6.87 -24.44 0.66
N LEU A 16 -6.23 -23.43 0.07
CA LEU A 16 -4.84 -23.12 0.40
C LEU A 16 -4.78 -22.84 1.90
N ALA A 17 -3.95 -23.59 2.63
CA ALA A 17 -3.69 -23.32 4.04
C ALA A 17 -3.16 -21.89 4.19
N GLU A 18 -3.91 -21.03 4.87
CA GLU A 18 -3.46 -19.69 5.23
C GLU A 18 -2.34 -19.83 6.27
N ILE A 19 -1.13 -19.39 5.91
CA ILE A 19 -0.01 -19.38 6.84
C ILE A 19 -0.20 -18.21 7.80
N THR A 20 -0.65 -18.52 9.02
CA THR A 20 -0.74 -17.54 10.10
C THR A 20 0.65 -17.11 10.58
N PRO A 21 0.88 -15.80 10.80
CA PRO A 21 2.11 -15.31 11.41
C PRO A 21 2.39 -15.99 12.77
N ARG A 22 3.67 -16.22 13.06
CA ARG A 22 4.17 -16.91 14.26
C ARG A 22 4.35 -15.98 15.47
N GLY A 23 4.04 -14.70 15.31
CA GLY A 23 4.15 -13.67 16.33
C GLY A 23 3.90 -12.28 15.74
N GLN A 24 3.95 -11.26 16.59
CA GLN A 24 3.77 -9.88 16.19
C GLN A 24 4.76 -8.97 16.92
N ARG A 25 5.33 -8.00 16.20
CA ARG A 25 6.07 -6.88 16.79
C ARG A 25 5.60 -5.55 16.23
N THR A 26 5.79 -4.49 17.00
CA THR A 26 5.53 -3.12 16.56
C THR A 26 6.87 -2.40 16.34
N ALA A 27 7.04 -1.79 15.18
CA ALA A 27 8.18 -0.95 14.84
C ALA A 27 7.91 0.48 15.32
N ASN A 28 8.29 0.72 16.59
CA ASN A 28 8.11 2.01 17.28
C ASN A 28 9.30 2.97 17.08
N ASP A 29 10.37 2.49 16.44
CA ASP A 29 11.62 3.20 16.18
C ASP A 29 11.61 3.97 14.84
N ILE A 30 10.48 3.99 14.14
CA ILE A 30 10.30 4.68 12.87
C ILE A 30 9.91 6.15 13.13
N LYS A 31 10.69 7.08 12.58
CA LYS A 31 10.39 8.51 12.59
C LYS A 31 9.71 8.89 11.27
N TYR A 32 8.50 9.44 11.37
CA TYR A 32 7.71 9.86 10.21
C TYR A 32 7.95 11.33 9.88
N GLY A 33 8.10 11.62 8.59
CA GLY A 33 8.04 12.99 8.08
C GLY A 33 6.59 13.46 7.85
N ASP A 34 6.46 14.62 7.22
CA ASP A 34 5.16 15.18 6.86
C ASP A 34 4.62 14.63 5.54
N TRP A 35 3.31 14.67 5.38
CA TRP A 35 2.65 14.46 4.09
C TRP A 35 3.04 15.55 3.10
N LYS A 36 3.43 15.14 1.89
CA LYS A 36 3.76 16.05 0.78
C LYS A 36 3.03 15.64 -0.49
N LYS A 37 2.56 16.62 -1.26
CA LYS A 37 2.01 16.39 -2.60
C LYS A 37 3.03 16.85 -3.64
N LEU A 38 3.48 15.93 -4.47
CA LEU A 38 4.42 16.17 -5.57
C LEU A 38 3.70 15.84 -6.87
N CYS A 39 3.66 16.76 -7.82
CA CYS A 39 3.11 16.49 -9.14
C CYS A 39 4.22 16.41 -10.19
N PHE A 40 3.99 15.59 -11.21
CA PHE A 40 4.93 15.27 -12.28
C PHE A 40 4.22 15.52 -13.60
N LYS A 41 4.79 16.37 -14.43
CA LYS A 41 4.30 16.65 -15.78
C LYS A 41 5.38 16.26 -16.77
N ALA A 42 5.17 15.13 -17.43
CA ALA A 42 6.01 14.70 -18.55
C ALA A 42 5.39 15.20 -19.86
N ALA A 43 6.24 15.52 -20.85
CA ALA A 43 5.78 15.93 -22.16
C ALA A 43 4.81 14.88 -22.77
N GLY A 44 3.64 15.33 -23.20
CA GLY A 44 2.61 14.47 -23.81
C GLY A 44 1.84 13.55 -22.85
N ALA A 45 2.10 13.57 -21.54
CA ALA A 45 1.39 12.75 -20.56
C ALA A 45 0.46 13.58 -19.64
N PRO A 46 -0.65 13.00 -19.12
CA PRO A 46 -1.46 13.64 -18.09
C PRO A 46 -0.64 13.93 -16.83
N LEU A 47 -0.97 15.02 -16.13
CA LEU A 47 -0.36 15.35 -14.85
C LEU A 47 -0.55 14.20 -13.86
N LEU A 48 0.53 13.75 -13.23
CA LEU A 48 0.51 12.72 -12.20
C LEU A 48 0.84 13.37 -10.87
N CYS A 49 -0.05 13.28 -9.89
CA CYS A 49 0.19 13.77 -8.54
C CYS A 49 0.35 12.61 -7.57
N ARG A 50 1.31 12.74 -6.67
CA ARG A 50 1.64 11.78 -5.62
C ARG A 50 1.58 12.47 -4.27
N THR A 51 0.62 12.06 -3.44
CA THR A 51 0.58 12.41 -2.01
C THR A 51 1.34 11.34 -1.26
N THR A 52 2.44 11.71 -0.61
CA THR A 52 3.42 10.79 -0.04
C THR A 52 3.75 11.10 1.42
N ILE A 53 4.00 10.06 2.21
CA ILE A 53 4.65 10.13 3.51
C ILE A 53 5.74 9.06 3.58
N SER A 54 6.85 9.38 4.23
CA SER A 54 7.96 8.45 4.45
C SER A 54 8.31 8.35 5.94
N GLY A 55 8.68 7.15 6.36
CA GLY A 55 9.23 6.85 7.68
C GLY A 55 10.64 6.29 7.55
N THR A 56 11.54 6.72 8.44
CA THR A 56 12.94 6.28 8.47
C THR A 56 13.32 5.76 9.84
N TYR A 57 14.21 4.76 9.87
CA TYR A 57 14.90 4.37 11.10
C TYR A 57 15.92 5.45 11.51
N GLU A 58 16.44 5.35 12.75
CA GLU A 58 17.47 6.27 13.23
C GLU A 58 18.76 6.24 12.40
N THR A 59 19.02 5.12 11.72
CA THR A 59 20.13 4.94 10.79
C THR A 59 19.99 5.75 9.49
N GLY A 60 18.84 6.41 9.27
CA GLY A 60 18.50 7.12 8.04
C GLY A 60 17.97 6.21 6.92
N GLN A 61 17.92 4.89 7.15
CA GLN A 61 17.33 3.95 6.19
C GLN A 61 15.81 4.12 6.13
N MET A 62 15.26 4.03 4.91
CA MET A 62 13.81 4.07 4.70
C MET A 62 13.17 2.81 5.30
N ALA A 63 12.23 3.01 6.23
CA ALA A 63 11.46 1.96 6.86
C ALA A 63 10.13 1.72 6.14
N VAL A 64 9.51 2.80 5.66
CA VAL A 64 8.28 2.74 4.87
C VAL A 64 8.12 4.01 4.03
N ARG A 65 7.53 3.89 2.84
CA ARG A 65 6.91 5.01 2.12
C ARG A 65 5.51 4.61 1.66
N ILE A 66 4.53 5.48 1.85
CA ILE A 66 3.16 5.29 1.35
C ILE A 66 2.85 6.41 0.39
N ASP A 67 2.39 6.04 -0.81
CA ASP A 67 2.09 6.93 -1.92
C ASP A 67 0.63 6.73 -2.37
N LEU A 68 -0.18 7.78 -2.34
CA LEU A 68 -1.43 7.86 -3.09
C LEU A 68 -1.14 8.58 -4.41
N ILE A 69 -1.28 7.87 -5.53
CA ILE A 69 -0.95 8.36 -6.86
C ILE A 69 -2.22 8.54 -7.68
N GLU A 70 -2.41 9.73 -8.22
CA GLU A 70 -3.55 10.12 -9.04
C GLU A 70 -3.06 10.70 -10.35
N ARG A 71 -3.64 10.25 -11.47
CA ARG A 71 -3.45 10.87 -12.77
C ARG A 71 -4.66 11.73 -13.10
N GLU A 72 -4.40 12.88 -13.71
CA GLU A 72 -5.44 13.71 -14.29
C GLU A 72 -6.27 12.86 -15.28
N LYS A 73 -7.59 13.04 -15.27
CA LYS A 73 -8.57 12.41 -16.19
C LYS A 73 -8.80 10.89 -16.05
N ASP A 74 -7.90 10.13 -15.40
CA ASP A 74 -8.06 8.67 -15.21
C ASP A 74 -9.06 8.29 -14.10
N GLY A 75 -9.31 9.19 -13.15
CA GLY A 75 -10.26 9.01 -12.03
C GLY A 75 -9.89 7.95 -11.00
N ASN A 76 -8.93 7.07 -11.29
CA ASN A 76 -8.49 6.00 -10.39
C ASN A 76 -7.21 6.38 -9.65
N ALA A 77 -7.31 6.49 -8.33
CA ALA A 77 -6.15 6.60 -7.46
C ALA A 77 -5.49 5.23 -7.25
N ARG A 78 -4.18 5.20 -7.08
CA ARG A 78 -3.40 3.99 -6.79
C ARG A 78 -2.68 4.16 -5.47
N MET A 79 -2.83 3.18 -4.58
CA MET A 79 -2.04 3.10 -3.35
C MET A 79 -0.76 2.32 -3.64
N GLN A 80 0.40 2.84 -3.24
CA GLN A 80 1.66 2.09 -3.25
C GLN A 80 2.36 2.20 -1.91
N ILE A 81 2.89 1.07 -1.45
CA ILE A 81 3.59 0.93 -0.18
C ILE A 81 4.97 0.36 -0.50
N PHE A 82 6.02 1.07 -0.09
CA PHE A 82 7.40 0.65 -0.20
C PHE A 82 7.88 0.26 1.19
N VAL A 83 8.45 -0.94 1.32
CA VAL A 83 9.04 -1.45 2.56
C VAL A 83 10.39 -2.10 2.25
N PRO A 84 11.26 -2.30 3.27
CA PRO A 84 12.49 -3.06 3.11
C PRO A 84 12.25 -4.46 2.52
N VAL A 85 13.32 -5.01 1.94
CA VAL A 85 13.32 -6.40 1.47
C VAL A 85 13.11 -7.40 2.61
N GLY A 86 12.78 -8.64 2.27
CA GLY A 86 12.56 -9.72 3.25
C GLY A 86 11.09 -9.89 3.66
N MET A 87 10.14 -9.39 2.88
CA MET A 87 8.71 -9.58 3.11
C MET A 87 8.21 -10.92 2.57
N TYR A 88 7.23 -11.52 3.25
CA TYR A 88 6.52 -12.71 2.79
C TYR A 88 5.40 -12.34 1.81
N LEU A 89 5.75 -12.28 0.52
CA LEU A 89 4.92 -11.70 -0.55
C LEU A 89 3.55 -12.37 -0.75
N ARG A 90 3.37 -13.61 -0.27
CA ARG A 90 2.08 -14.32 -0.33
C ARG A 90 1.03 -13.70 0.58
N THR A 91 1.45 -13.01 1.64
CA THR A 91 0.56 -12.25 2.51
C THR A 91 0.60 -10.78 2.09
N PRO A 92 -0.55 -10.17 1.75
CA PRO A 92 -0.57 -8.76 1.35
C PRO A 92 -0.16 -7.86 2.51
N ALA A 93 0.39 -6.68 2.18
CA ALA A 93 0.44 -5.58 3.13
C ALA A 93 -1.00 -5.19 3.50
N LYS A 94 -1.25 -4.80 4.75
CA LYS A 94 -2.58 -4.43 5.21
C LYS A 94 -2.56 -3.02 5.78
N LEU A 95 -3.46 -2.17 5.29
CA LEU A 95 -3.69 -0.84 5.84
C LEU A 95 -4.95 -0.84 6.69
N LYS A 96 -4.93 -0.15 7.82
CA LYS A 96 -6.12 0.07 8.65
C LYS A 96 -6.14 1.51 9.12
N VAL A 97 -7.26 2.19 8.92
CA VAL A 97 -7.46 3.55 9.44
C VAL A 97 -8.13 3.46 10.80
N ASP A 98 -7.49 4.04 11.82
CA ASP A 98 -7.95 4.04 13.22
C ASP A 98 -8.37 2.63 13.69
N THR A 99 -9.65 2.44 14.00
CA THR A 99 -10.25 1.16 14.43
C THR A 99 -11.09 0.50 13.32
N GLY A 100 -10.92 0.96 12.08
CA GLY A 100 -11.63 0.48 10.91
C GLY A 100 -11.21 -0.90 10.44
N GLN A 101 -11.65 -1.24 9.22
CA GLN A 101 -11.35 -2.54 8.60
C GLN A 101 -9.96 -2.52 7.95
N TYR A 102 -9.37 -3.72 7.81
CA TYR A 102 -8.15 -3.88 7.05
C TYR A 102 -8.42 -3.82 5.54
N HIS A 103 -7.57 -3.08 4.84
CA HIS A 103 -7.51 -2.98 3.39
C HIS A 103 -6.24 -3.70 2.92
N PRO A 104 -6.36 -4.91 2.36
CA PRO A 104 -5.22 -5.63 1.83
C PRO A 104 -4.72 -4.98 0.54
N ILE A 105 -3.40 -4.80 0.43
CA ILE A 105 -2.69 -4.29 -0.73
C ILE A 105 -1.67 -5.36 -1.17
N PRO A 106 -1.87 -6.04 -2.31
CA PRO A 106 -0.98 -7.10 -2.78
C PRO A 106 0.42 -6.57 -3.11
N TYR A 107 1.42 -7.44 -2.97
CA TYR A 107 2.78 -7.20 -3.46
C TYR A 107 2.86 -7.43 -4.96
N ASN A 108 3.49 -6.49 -5.66
CA ASN A 108 3.64 -6.55 -7.12
C ASN A 108 5.08 -6.84 -7.52
N TRP A 109 6.03 -6.25 -6.79
CA TRP A 109 7.46 -6.41 -7.02
C TRP A 109 8.18 -6.52 -5.69
N CYS A 110 9.25 -7.32 -5.65
CA CYS A 110 10.30 -7.13 -4.67
C CYS A 110 11.64 -7.09 -5.39
N LEU A 111 12.27 -5.93 -5.33
CA LEU A 111 13.54 -5.61 -5.96
C LEU A 111 14.66 -5.74 -4.93
N SER A 112 15.91 -5.53 -5.36
CA SER A 112 17.09 -5.63 -4.49
C SER A 112 17.08 -4.64 -3.31
N ASN A 113 16.33 -3.54 -3.41
CA ASN A 113 16.31 -2.47 -2.42
C ASN A 113 14.97 -2.33 -1.67
N SER A 114 13.87 -2.86 -2.21
CA SER A 114 12.54 -2.69 -1.61
C SER A 114 11.53 -3.71 -2.12
N CYS A 115 10.60 -4.10 -1.26
CA CYS A 115 9.36 -4.73 -1.68
C CYS A 115 8.26 -3.67 -1.84
N ILE A 116 7.47 -3.79 -2.91
CA ILE A 116 6.47 -2.80 -3.33
C ILE A 116 5.12 -3.49 -3.39
N ALA A 117 4.22 -3.09 -2.50
CA ALA A 117 2.80 -3.43 -2.58
C ALA A 117 2.05 -2.30 -3.29
N GLY A 118 1.09 -2.63 -4.15
CA GLY A 118 0.27 -1.57 -4.73
C GLY A 118 -0.91 -2.05 -5.53
N ASP A 119 -2.01 -1.32 -5.37
CA ASP A 119 -3.27 -1.62 -6.04
C ASP A 119 -4.11 -0.35 -6.22
N VAL A 120 -5.21 -0.46 -6.95
CA VAL A 120 -6.22 0.60 -7.04
C VAL A 120 -6.67 0.95 -5.61
N ALA A 121 -6.55 2.21 -5.24
CA ALA A 121 -7.01 2.69 -3.95
C ALA A 121 -8.54 2.76 -3.97
N SER A 122 -9.19 2.00 -3.10
CA SER A 122 -10.64 2.09 -2.98
C SER A 122 -11.04 3.49 -2.51
N SER A 123 -12.14 4.02 -3.05
CA SER A 123 -12.68 5.32 -2.62
C SER A 123 -13.03 5.32 -1.13
N LYS A 124 -13.35 4.14 -0.56
CA LYS A 124 -13.55 3.94 0.87
C LYS A 124 -12.25 4.19 1.65
N LEU A 125 -11.15 3.54 1.28
CA LEU A 125 -9.86 3.73 1.96
C LEU A 125 -9.40 5.19 1.90
N VAL A 126 -9.51 5.86 0.74
CA VAL A 126 -9.12 7.27 0.61
C VAL A 126 -9.94 8.17 1.53
N LYS A 127 -11.27 8.00 1.55
CA LYS A 127 -12.16 8.76 2.46
C LYS A 127 -11.88 8.50 3.94
N GLU A 128 -11.59 7.25 4.30
CA GLU A 128 -11.17 6.91 5.66
C GLU A 128 -9.86 7.63 6.00
N MET A 129 -8.86 7.62 5.12
CA MET A 129 -7.61 8.34 5.33
C MET A 129 -7.79 9.86 5.45
N GLU A 130 -8.70 10.45 4.66
CA GLU A 130 -9.02 11.89 4.72
C GLU A 130 -9.66 12.33 6.04
N THR A 131 -10.30 11.43 6.77
CA THR A 131 -11.08 11.74 7.98
C THR A 131 -10.49 11.15 9.26
N GLY A 132 -9.63 10.13 9.13
CA GLY A 132 -9.01 9.43 10.23
C GLY A 132 -7.79 10.14 10.81
N LYS A 133 -7.23 9.56 11.87
CA LYS A 133 -6.09 10.12 12.62
C LYS A 133 -4.82 9.31 12.46
N THR A 134 -4.96 7.99 12.36
CA THR A 134 -3.84 7.06 12.31
C THR A 134 -4.05 6.03 11.21
N LEU A 135 -3.01 5.81 10.41
CA LEU A 135 -2.94 4.73 9.44
C LEU A 135 -1.98 3.66 9.98
N THR A 136 -2.51 2.50 10.36
CA THR A 136 -1.69 1.35 10.72
C THR A 136 -1.34 0.56 9.47
N LEU A 137 -0.05 0.35 9.25
CA LEU A 137 0.49 -0.61 8.29
C LEU A 137 0.87 -1.90 9.01
N GLU A 138 0.42 -3.02 8.48
CA GLU A 138 0.82 -4.36 8.89
C GLU A 138 1.42 -5.12 7.70
N VAL A 139 2.60 -5.69 7.89
CA VAL A 139 3.30 -6.54 6.91
C VAL A 139 3.78 -7.82 7.59
N VAL A 140 4.11 -8.84 6.81
CA VAL A 140 4.67 -10.10 7.32
C VAL A 140 6.03 -10.31 6.69
N ASP A 141 7.06 -10.58 7.49
CA ASP A 141 8.40 -10.87 7.00
C ASP A 141 8.58 -12.35 6.62
N SER A 142 9.70 -12.70 6.00
CA SER A 142 10.03 -14.06 5.59
C SER A 142 10.18 -15.05 6.75
N ASN A 143 10.33 -14.58 7.98
CA ASN A 143 10.31 -15.40 9.19
C ASN A 143 8.89 -15.65 9.71
N LEU A 144 7.88 -15.16 8.99
CA LEU A 144 6.47 -15.17 9.35
C LEU A 144 6.17 -14.36 10.61
N LEU A 145 6.93 -13.29 10.87
CA LEU A 145 6.63 -12.35 11.93
C LEU A 145 5.76 -11.21 11.39
N SER A 146 4.64 -10.92 12.05
CA SER A 146 3.82 -9.75 11.75
C SER A 146 4.50 -8.50 12.28
N LEU A 147 4.71 -7.51 11.41
CA LEU A 147 5.31 -6.22 11.71
C LEU A 147 4.25 -5.14 11.56
N THR A 148 4.05 -4.35 12.61
CA THR A 148 3.08 -3.26 12.60
C THR A 148 3.76 -1.92 12.83
N THR A 149 3.29 -0.87 12.17
CA THR A 149 3.66 0.50 12.47
C THR A 149 2.50 1.45 12.19
N SER A 150 2.48 2.59 12.87
CA SER A 150 1.39 3.55 12.80
C SER A 150 1.89 4.90 12.31
N LEU A 151 1.37 5.34 11.18
CA LEU A 151 1.67 6.62 10.55
C LEU A 151 0.58 7.65 10.91
N PRO A 152 0.93 8.93 11.10
CA PRO A 152 -0.07 9.97 11.32
C PRO A 152 -0.81 10.28 10.01
N LEU A 153 -2.14 10.44 10.09
CA LEU A 153 -2.96 10.98 9.00
C LEU A 153 -3.20 12.51 9.14
N ALA A 154 -2.59 13.13 10.15
CA ALA A 154 -2.62 14.58 10.29
C ALA A 154 -2.14 15.24 8.99
N GLN A 155 -2.89 16.24 8.52
CA GLN A 155 -2.66 16.95 7.25
C GLN A 155 -2.81 16.14 5.96
N PHE A 156 -3.08 14.82 6.00
CA PHE A 156 -3.23 14.02 4.78
C PHE A 156 -4.26 14.61 3.82
N ARG A 157 -5.48 14.89 4.32
CA ARG A 157 -6.55 15.48 3.52
C ARG A 157 -6.17 16.84 2.94
N ALA A 158 -5.59 17.71 3.77
CA ALA A 158 -5.20 19.05 3.34
C ALA A 158 -4.13 18.99 2.24
N THR A 159 -3.14 18.11 2.40
CA THR A 159 -2.09 17.87 1.40
C THR A 159 -2.65 17.23 0.12
N HIS A 160 -3.51 16.22 0.24
CA HIS A 160 -4.10 15.50 -0.88
C HIS A 160 -5.01 16.40 -1.73
N GLN A 161 -5.89 17.16 -1.09
CA GLN A 161 -6.85 18.04 -1.78
C GLN A 161 -6.24 19.40 -2.15
N GLY A 162 -5.11 19.75 -1.54
CA GLY A 162 -4.41 21.02 -1.76
C GLY A 162 -3.55 21.07 -3.03
N PRO A 163 -2.94 22.24 -3.30
CA PRO A 163 -1.95 22.37 -4.36
C PRO A 163 -0.69 21.53 -4.05
N PRO A 164 0.05 21.10 -5.08
CA PRO A 164 1.32 20.42 -4.84
C PRO A 164 2.33 21.34 -4.16
N ALA A 165 3.12 20.78 -3.24
CA ALA A 165 4.28 21.45 -2.68
C ALA A 165 5.37 21.66 -3.75
N GLN A 166 5.40 20.81 -4.77
CA GLN A 166 6.32 20.91 -5.90
C GLN A 166 5.71 20.26 -7.14
N THR A 167 5.89 20.91 -8.29
CA THR A 167 5.65 20.34 -9.62
C THR A 167 6.99 20.13 -10.30
N LEU A 168 7.23 18.90 -10.76
CA LEU A 168 8.43 18.50 -11.47
C LEU A 168 8.07 18.35 -12.96
N GLU A 169 8.72 19.15 -13.79
CA GLU A 169 8.54 19.13 -15.23
C GLU A 169 9.70 18.33 -15.85
N GLN A 170 9.37 17.42 -16.76
CA GLN A 170 10.35 16.71 -17.58
C GLN A 170 10.14 17.13 -19.02
N ASP A 171 11.01 18.03 -19.47
CA ASP A 171 11.17 18.36 -20.88
C ASP A 171 11.90 17.19 -21.56
N ILE A 172 11.36 16.71 -22.68
CA ILE A 172 12.05 15.75 -23.53
C ILE A 172 12.87 16.61 -24.49
N ASP A 173 14.16 16.76 -24.22
CA ASP A 173 15.10 17.28 -25.21
C ASP A 173 15.22 16.21 -26.31
N GLU A 174 14.65 16.50 -27.50
CA GLU A 174 14.79 15.68 -28.73
C GLU A 174 16.18 15.79 -29.36
#